data_AF-A0A6G2BEE1-F1
#
_entry.id   AF-A0A6G2BEE1-F1
#
_cell.length_a   1.000
_cell.length_b   1.000
_cell.length_c   1.000
_cell.angle_alpha   90.00
_cell.angle_beta   90.00
_cell.angle_gamma   90.00
#
_symmetry.space_group_name_H-M   'P 1'
#
loop_
_entity.id
_entity.type
_entity.pdbx_description
1 polymer ?
#
loop_
_entity_poly.entity_id
_entity_poly.type
_entity_poly.pdbx_seq_one_letter_code
_entity_poly.pdbx_strand_id
1 'polypeptide(L)'
;MDVSVTIERSRLERLLRLPGGLVERNLRRRTERVAARARQLAPGSMGRYITTEVGRGPRGLTGSVISNHPATVYVVNGTRPHIIRPRRARALRFQMGGRTVFAKIVHHPGTDANDFLSRALREVL
;
A
#
# COMPACT_ATOMS: atom_id res chain seq x y z
N MET A 1 -48.56 20.21 14.82
CA MET A 1 -48.56 19.19 13.75
C MET A 1 -47.28 18.40 13.91
N ASP A 2 -47.39 17.12 14.25
CA ASP A 2 -46.23 16.24 14.45
C ASP A 2 -46.04 15.38 13.20
N VAL A 3 -44.83 15.37 12.65
CA VAL A 3 -44.46 14.53 11.50
C VAL A 3 -43.45 13.50 11.99
N SER A 4 -43.89 12.24 12.11
CA SER A 4 -43.01 11.13 12.45
C SER A 4 -42.47 10.46 11.19
N VAL A 5 -41.14 10.33 11.08
CA VAL A 5 -40.48 9.57 10.02
C VAL A 5 -40.03 8.22 10.57
N THR A 6 -40.52 7.13 9.98
CA THR A 6 -40.12 5.76 10.34
C THR A 6 -39.18 5.20 9.27
N ILE A 7 -37.96 4.83 9.66
CA ILE A 7 -36.95 4.25 8.76
C ILE A 7 -36.86 2.75 8.99
N GLU A 8 -37.18 1.96 7.96
CA GLU A 8 -36.93 0.51 7.97
C GLU A 8 -35.43 0.21 7.80
N ARG A 9 -34.77 -0.17 8.90
CA ARG A 9 -33.32 -0.45 8.92
C ARG A 9 -32.89 -1.51 7.91
N SER A 10 -33.64 -2.60 7.77
CA SER A 10 -33.35 -3.69 6.84
C SER A 10 -33.39 -3.25 5.37
N ARG A 11 -34.36 -2.41 5.01
CA ARG A 11 -34.50 -1.87 3.65
C ARG A 11 -33.44 -0.82 3.36
N LEU A 12 -33.11 0.03 4.34
CA LEU A 12 -31.99 0.98 4.26
C LEU A 12 -30.65 0.26 4.10
N GLU A 13 -30.37 -0.78 4.90
CA GLU A 13 -29.14 -1.57 4.78
C GLU A 13 -29.02 -2.22 3.40
N ARG A 14 -30.12 -2.77 2.86
CA ARG A 14 -30.14 -3.33 1.52
C ARG A 14 -29.83 -2.28 0.45
N LEU A 15 -30.42 -1.10 0.56
CA LEU A 15 -30.19 0.04 -0.35
C LEU A 15 -28.74 0.53 -0.30
N LEU A 16 -28.20 0.68 0.92
CA LEU A 16 -26.82 1.10 1.16
C LEU A 16 -25.80 0.07 0.66
N ARG A 17 -26.18 -1.22 0.58
CA ARG A 17 -25.34 -2.33 0.10
C ARG A 17 -25.49 -2.62 -1.40
N LEU A 18 -26.25 -1.84 -2.16
CA LEU A 18 -26.39 -2.05 -3.61
C LEU A 18 -25.06 -1.81 -4.35
N PRO A 19 -24.70 -2.65 -5.34
CA PRO A 19 -23.57 -2.40 -6.23
C PRO A 19 -23.70 -1.03 -6.92
N GLY A 20 -22.60 -0.28 -6.95
CA GLY A 20 -22.57 1.08 -7.47
C GLY A 20 -23.32 2.12 -6.63
N GLY A 21 -23.86 1.75 -5.46
CA GLY A 21 -24.62 2.63 -4.56
C GLY A 21 -23.80 3.71 -3.86
N LEU A 22 -24.46 4.56 -3.07
CA LEU A 22 -23.81 5.70 -2.37
C LEU A 22 -22.64 5.27 -1.48
N VAL A 23 -22.79 4.16 -0.75
CA VAL A 23 -21.73 3.64 0.14
C VAL A 23 -20.55 3.14 -0.67
N GLU A 24 -20.78 2.41 -1.77
CA GLU A 24 -19.68 1.94 -2.61
C GLU A 24 -18.93 3.07 -3.27
N ARG A 25 -19.63 4.08 -3.80
CA ARG A 25 -19.00 5.27 -4.37
C ARG A 25 -18.20 6.04 -3.32
N ASN A 26 -18.73 6.18 -2.11
CA ASN A 26 -18.01 6.82 -1.00
C ASN A 26 -16.76 6.04 -0.62
N LEU A 27 -16.88 4.72 -0.49
CA LEU A 27 -15.76 3.84 -0.16
C LEU A 27 -14.69 3.91 -1.24
N ARG A 28 -15.05 3.78 -2.52
CA ARG A 28 -14.13 3.91 -3.66
C ARG A 28 -13.37 5.23 -3.63
N ARG A 29 -14.06 6.35 -3.38
CA ARG A 29 -13.42 7.66 -3.25
C ARG A 29 -12.42 7.70 -2.08
N ARG A 30 -12.77 7.11 -0.93
CA ARG A 30 -11.86 7.04 0.24
C ARG A 30 -10.64 6.15 -0.06
N THR A 31 -10.86 4.97 -0.65
CA THR A 31 -9.80 4.05 -1.06
C THR A 31 -8.83 4.73 -2.01
N GLU A 32 -9.33 5.46 -3.01
CA GLU A 32 -8.47 6.21 -3.95
C GLU A 32 -7.69 7.33 -3.29
N ARG A 33 -8.27 8.03 -2.30
CA ARG A 33 -7.52 9.03 -1.52
C ARG A 33 -6.38 8.40 -0.73
N VAL A 34 -6.62 7.26 -0.09
CA VAL A 34 -5.57 6.51 0.61
C VAL A 34 -4.51 6.05 -0.39
N ALA A 35 -4.90 5.52 -1.54
CA ALA A 35 -3.96 5.08 -2.57
C ALA A 35 -3.13 6.24 -3.14
N ALA A 36 -3.73 7.40 -3.40
CA ALA A 36 -3.02 8.59 -3.83
C ALA A 36 -1.96 9.00 -2.80
N ARG A 37 -2.29 8.96 -1.50
CA ARG A 37 -1.32 9.23 -0.45
C ARG A 37 -0.23 8.17 -0.36
N ALA A 38 -0.58 6.90 -0.48
CA ALA A 38 0.38 5.79 -0.51
C ALA A 38 1.37 5.93 -1.68
N ARG A 39 0.90 6.37 -2.86
CA ARG A 39 1.76 6.63 -4.04
C ARG A 39 2.79 7.72 -3.77
N GLN A 40 2.45 8.75 -2.98
CA GLN A 40 3.38 9.82 -2.60
C GLN A 40 4.42 9.34 -1.58
N LEU A 41 4.01 8.48 -0.64
CA LEU A 41 4.88 7.96 0.43
C LEU A 41 5.76 6.79 -0.04
N ALA A 42 5.42 6.14 -1.15
CA ALA A 42 6.11 4.97 -1.65
C ALA A 42 7.53 5.32 -2.15
N PRO A 43 8.58 4.57 -1.75
CA PRO A 43 9.93 4.84 -2.19
C PRO A 43 10.18 4.41 -3.64
N GLY A 44 11.01 5.17 -4.34
CA GLY A 44 11.44 4.86 -5.71
C GLY A 44 10.25 4.71 -6.67
N SER A 45 10.21 3.60 -7.39
CA SER A 45 9.15 3.30 -8.38
C SER A 45 7.93 2.60 -7.78
N MET A 46 7.91 2.26 -6.49
CA MET A 46 6.86 1.42 -5.89
C MET A 46 5.45 2.02 -6.02
N GLY A 47 5.33 3.35 -6.07
CA GLY A 47 4.05 4.03 -6.27
C GLY A 47 3.34 3.61 -7.58
N ARG A 48 4.09 3.21 -8.61
CA ARG A 48 3.53 2.74 -9.90
C ARG A 48 2.81 1.40 -9.79
N TYR A 49 3.07 0.64 -8.72
CA TYR A 49 2.51 -0.69 -8.49
C TYR A 49 1.37 -0.68 -7.47
N ILE A 50 0.87 0.50 -7.11
CA ILE A 50 -0.25 0.66 -6.18
C ILE A 50 -1.57 0.60 -6.93
N THR A 51 -2.33 -0.46 -6.65
CA THR A 51 -3.67 -0.68 -7.18
C THR A 51 -4.71 -0.59 -6.06
N THR A 52 -5.95 -0.38 -6.45
CA THR A 52 -7.09 -0.34 -5.53
C THR A 52 -8.13 -1.34 -5.95
N GLU A 53 -8.73 -2.01 -4.99
CA GLU A 53 -9.84 -2.92 -5.22
C GLU A 53 -10.99 -2.54 -4.29
N VAL A 54 -12.20 -2.47 -4.84
CA VAL A 54 -13.42 -2.32 -4.05
C VAL A 54 -14.30 -3.50 -4.37
N GLY A 55 -14.64 -4.26 -3.33
CA GLY A 55 -15.36 -5.52 -3.48
C GLY A 55 -16.16 -5.84 -2.23
N ARG A 56 -16.71 -7.06 -2.21
CA ARG A 56 -17.48 -7.55 -1.07
C ARG A 56 -16.72 -8.68 -0.38
N GLY A 57 -16.39 -8.47 0.89
CA GLY A 57 -15.86 -9.50 1.78
C GLY A 57 -16.93 -10.09 2.69
N PRO A 58 -16.55 -11.03 3.58
CA PRO A 58 -17.47 -11.68 4.52
C PRO A 58 -18.21 -10.71 5.45
N ARG A 59 -17.61 -9.56 5.74
CA ARG A 59 -18.13 -8.52 6.64
C ARG A 59 -18.78 -7.33 5.91
N GLY A 60 -19.03 -7.47 4.60
CA GLY A 60 -19.64 -6.42 3.78
C GLY A 60 -18.65 -5.80 2.79
N LEU A 61 -18.88 -4.54 2.43
CA LEU A 61 -18.09 -3.85 1.41
C LEU A 61 -16.69 -3.51 1.94
N THR A 62 -15.65 -3.83 1.17
CA THR A 62 -14.24 -3.61 1.53
C THR A 62 -13.52 -2.84 0.44
N GLY A 63 -12.66 -1.91 0.85
CA GLY A 63 -11.75 -1.19 -0.02
C GLY A 63 -10.31 -1.54 0.34
N SER A 64 -9.55 -2.05 -0.62
CA SER A 64 -8.18 -2.50 -0.45
C SER A 64 -7.24 -1.61 -1.25
N VAL A 65 -6.11 -1.24 -0.64
CA VAL A 65 -4.97 -0.59 -1.32
C VAL A 65 -3.83 -1.59 -1.31
N ILE A 66 -3.39 -2.01 -2.50
CA ILE A 66 -2.48 -3.13 -2.69
C ILE A 66 -1.22 -2.62 -3.38
N SER A 67 -0.05 -3.07 -2.95
CA SER A 67 1.21 -2.82 -3.65
C SER A 67 1.76 -4.12 -4.23
N ASN A 68 1.77 -4.20 -5.57
CA ASN A 68 2.22 -5.39 -6.31
C ASN A 68 3.71 -5.37 -6.65
N HIS A 69 4.49 -4.45 -6.05
CA HIS A 69 5.93 -4.40 -6.30
C HIS A 69 6.61 -5.57 -5.57
N PRO A 70 7.49 -6.34 -6.24
CA PRO A 70 8.09 -7.55 -5.64
C PRO A 70 8.92 -7.26 -4.38
N ALA A 71 9.44 -6.03 -4.26
CA ALA A 71 10.20 -5.62 -3.08
C ALA A 71 9.37 -5.01 -1.94
N THR A 72 8.04 -4.89 -2.06
CA THR A 72 7.20 -4.23 -1.05
C THR A 72 7.35 -4.87 0.32
N VAL A 73 7.37 -6.20 0.39
CA VAL A 73 7.48 -6.93 1.67
C VAL A 73 8.75 -6.58 2.43
N TYR A 74 9.88 -6.40 1.72
CA TYR A 74 11.16 -6.04 2.34
C TYR A 74 11.22 -4.59 2.78
N VAL A 75 10.48 -3.69 2.11
CA VAL A 75 10.40 -2.29 2.50
C VAL A 75 9.46 -2.10 3.69
N VAL A 76 8.28 -2.71 3.64
CA VAL A 76 7.28 -2.59 4.72
C VAL A 76 7.82 -3.18 6.03
N ASN A 77 8.46 -4.35 5.96
CA ASN A 77 8.96 -5.03 7.16
C ASN A 77 10.41 -4.70 7.51
N GLY A 78 11.13 -4.05 6.61
CA GLY A 78 12.58 -3.93 6.70
C GLY A 78 13.32 -5.24 6.40
N THR A 79 14.65 -5.19 6.50
CA THR A 79 15.53 -6.36 6.35
C THR A 79 16.56 -6.39 7.47
N ARG A 80 16.87 -7.60 7.94
CA ARG A 80 17.94 -7.82 8.92
C ARG A 80 19.32 -7.60 8.28
N PRO A 81 20.39 -7.35 9.08
CA PRO A 81 21.75 -7.36 8.59
C PRO A 81 22.04 -8.63 7.77
N HIS A 82 22.65 -8.46 6.59
CA HIS A 82 22.91 -9.57 5.69
C HIS A 82 24.08 -9.29 4.74
N ILE A 83 24.63 -10.35 4.18
CA ILE A 83 25.70 -10.27 3.20
C ILE A 83 25.11 -10.18 1.80
N ILE A 84 25.60 -9.23 1.01
CA ILE A 84 25.35 -9.13 -0.42
C ILE A 84 26.60 -9.59 -1.16
N ARG A 85 26.43 -10.55 -2.08
CA ARG A 85 27.50 -11.12 -2.89
C ARG A 85 27.05 -11.28 -4.34
N PRO A 86 27.96 -11.16 -5.33
CA PRO A 86 27.60 -11.35 -6.72
C PRO A 86 27.21 -12.81 -6.97
N ARG A 87 26.13 -13.02 -7.74
CA ARG A 87 25.63 -14.38 -8.06
C ARG A 87 26.32 -15.00 -9.28
N ARG A 88 26.50 -14.20 -10.34
CA ARG A 88 27.05 -14.64 -11.64
C ARG A 88 28.30 -13.86 -12.07
N ALA A 89 28.59 -12.74 -11.40
CA ALA A 89 29.73 -11.87 -11.71
C ALA A 89 30.89 -12.10 -10.72
N ARG A 90 32.07 -11.59 -11.04
CA ARG A 90 33.27 -11.70 -10.19
C ARG A 90 33.27 -10.72 -8.99
N ALA A 91 32.58 -9.59 -9.13
CA ALA A 91 32.47 -8.56 -8.10
C ALA A 91 31.22 -7.70 -8.31
N LEU A 92 30.77 -7.05 -7.23
CA LEU A 92 29.81 -5.94 -7.25
C LEU A 92 30.54 -4.66 -7.65
N ARG A 93 29.86 -3.74 -8.35
CA ARG A 93 30.42 -2.46 -8.81
C ARG A 93 29.59 -1.31 -8.28
N PHE A 94 30.27 -0.32 -7.72
CA PHE A 94 29.67 0.90 -7.18
C PHE A 94 30.33 2.14 -7.81
N GLN A 95 29.57 3.22 -7.92
CA GLN A 95 30.13 4.55 -8.16
C GLN A 95 30.04 5.33 -6.85
N MET A 96 31.17 5.79 -6.32
CA MET A 96 31.24 6.48 -5.04
C MET A 96 32.29 7.58 -5.11
N GLY A 97 31.90 8.82 -4.83
CA GLY A 97 32.81 9.98 -4.89
C GLY A 97 33.51 10.15 -6.24
N GLY A 98 32.81 9.90 -7.35
CA GLY A 98 33.38 9.98 -8.71
C GLY A 98 34.31 8.83 -9.11
N ARG A 99 34.52 7.84 -8.24
CA ARG A 99 35.37 6.67 -8.51
C ARG A 99 34.54 5.40 -8.61
N THR A 100 34.99 4.48 -9.46
CA THR A 100 34.42 3.13 -9.52
C THR A 100 35.10 2.24 -8.48
N VAL A 101 34.30 1.63 -7.59
CA VAL A 101 34.75 0.73 -6.53
C VAL A 101 34.17 -0.66 -6.76
N PHE A 102 34.97 -1.69 -6.52
CA PHE A 102 34.55 -3.08 -6.64
C PHE A 102 34.62 -3.79 -5.29
N ALA A 103 33.62 -4.61 -4.99
CA ALA A 103 33.58 -5.42 -3.77
C ALA A 103 33.15 -6.85 -4.08
N LYS A 104 33.83 -7.84 -3.50
CA LYS A 104 33.38 -9.25 -3.57
C LYS A 104 32.21 -9.51 -2.63
N ILE A 105 32.15 -8.79 -1.51
CA ILE A 105 31.20 -8.96 -0.41
C ILE A 105 30.85 -7.58 0.13
N VAL A 106 29.57 -7.36 0.46
CA VAL A 106 29.10 -6.20 1.23
C VAL A 106 28.37 -6.71 2.47
N HIS A 107 28.77 -6.24 3.65
CA HIS A 107 28.04 -6.46 4.90
C HIS A 107 27.00 -5.37 5.04
N HIS A 108 25.78 -5.64 4.57
CA HIS A 108 24.68 -4.68 4.63
C HIS A 108 24.09 -4.68 6.06
N PRO A 109 23.93 -3.51 6.69
CA PRO A 109 23.38 -3.43 8.06
C PRO A 109 21.90 -3.84 8.12
N GLY A 110 21.25 -3.98 6.97
CA GLY A 110 19.81 -4.17 6.86
C GLY A 110 19.15 -2.87 6.44
N THR A 111 17.83 -2.88 6.39
CA THR A 111 17.03 -1.70 6.05
C THR A 111 15.94 -1.55 7.08
N ASP A 112 15.74 -0.34 7.59
CA ASP A 112 14.64 -0.05 8.50
C ASP A 112 13.29 -0.22 7.80
N ALA A 113 12.28 -0.59 8.58
CA ALA A 113 10.92 -0.75 8.11
C ALA A 113 10.30 0.59 7.70
N ASN A 114 9.64 0.61 6.54
CA ASN A 114 8.87 1.75 6.03
C ASN A 114 7.50 1.27 5.57
N ASP A 115 6.57 1.16 6.52
CA ASP A 115 5.17 0.82 6.22
C ASP A 115 4.39 2.03 5.69
N PHE A 116 4.67 2.39 4.44
CA PHE A 116 4.04 3.51 3.76
C PHE A 116 2.54 3.28 3.49
N LEU A 117 2.09 2.01 3.40
CA LEU A 117 0.68 1.66 3.18
C LEU A 117 -0.15 1.97 4.42
N SER A 118 0.25 1.45 5.58
CA SER A 118 -0.46 1.72 6.83
C SER A 118 -0.35 3.18 7.25
N ARG A 119 0.80 3.83 6.98
CA ARG A 119 0.95 5.28 7.20
C ARG A 119 -0.02 6.08 6.35
N ALA A 120 -0.16 5.76 5.06
CA ALA A 120 -1.14 6.43 4.18
C ALA A 120 -2.58 6.27 4.69
N LEU A 121 -2.94 5.09 5.21
CA LEU A 121 -4.26 4.86 5.78
C LEU A 121 -4.52 5.77 6.99
N ARG A 122 -3.57 5.84 7.93
CA ARG A 122 -3.66 6.68 9.14
C ARG A 122 -3.65 8.19 8.85
N GLU A 123 -3.00 8.62 7.78
CA GLU A 123 -2.94 10.05 7.43
C GLU A 123 -4.21 10.55 6.72
N VAL A 124 -5.02 9.64 6.16
CA VAL A 124 -6.19 10.02 5.33
C VAL A 124 -7.53 9.79 6.06
N LEU A 125 -7.60 8.81 6.96
CA LEU A 125 -8.80 8.44 7.72
C LEU A 125 -8.64 8.79 9.19
#